data_AF-A0A7V2JCV8-F1
#
_entry.id   AF-A0A7V2JCV8-F1
#
_cell.length_a   1.000
_cell.length_b   1.000
_cell.length_c   1.000
_cell.angle_alpha   90.00
_cell.angle_beta   90.00
_cell.angle_gamma   90.00
#
_symmetry.space_group_name_H-M   'P 1'
#
loop_
_entity.id
_entity.type
_entity.pdbx_description
1 polymer ?
#
loop_
_entity_poly.entity_id
_entity_poly.type
_entity_poly.pdbx_seq_one_letter_code
_entity_poly.pdbx_strand_id
1 'polypeptide(L)'
;MSKFLFGIILIFLGTWIIFSKLIPGGWSWTWSAFIMILGVAEVIKGFSLKKIFRLWIGTIVASIGAIVFFYYISGIKLWPIFLIGVGVSFVFQGILRRKGSEIGPGTIFVGFGILFMISELFGWWLMKFFWPAFVVIPGLGISLQKIYEKKEFKSSLFYLIILSSFLYVIAIGIEYPIIWGIALIGMGIYLIVRPKKVGGGKINDHRGAQE
;
A
#
# COMPACT_ATOMS: atom_id res chain seq x y z
N MET A 1 -55.72 1.29 4.30
CA MET A 1 -54.64 1.38 3.31
C MET A 1 -55.27 1.21 1.92
N SER A 2 -55.12 2.18 1.01
CA SER A 2 -55.89 2.18 -0.25
C SER A 2 -55.39 1.08 -1.19
N LYS A 3 -56.31 0.44 -1.95
CA LYS A 3 -55.97 -0.56 -2.98
C LYS A 3 -54.95 -0.02 -3.99
N PHE A 4 -54.95 1.30 -4.19
CA PHE A 4 -53.99 2.03 -5.01
C PHE A 4 -52.55 1.95 -4.48
N LEU A 5 -52.34 2.13 -3.17
CA LEU A 5 -51.03 1.99 -2.53
C LEU A 5 -50.47 0.57 -2.67
N PHE A 6 -51.33 -0.45 -2.52
CA PHE A 6 -50.95 -1.84 -2.70
C PHE A 6 -50.54 -2.15 -4.15
N GLY A 7 -51.25 -1.58 -5.14
CA GLY A 7 -50.90 -1.68 -6.56
C GLY A 7 -49.52 -1.08 -6.87
N ILE A 8 -49.23 0.11 -6.35
CA ILE A 8 -47.92 0.75 -6.53
C ILE A 8 -46.79 -0.11 -5.95
N ILE A 9 -46.99 -0.65 -4.74
CA ILE A 9 -46.00 -1.51 -4.08
C ILE A 9 -45.73 -2.76 -4.93
N LEU A 10 -46.77 -3.40 -5.48
CA LEU A 10 -46.65 -4.58 -6.33
C LEU A 10 -45.91 -4.28 -7.65
N ILE A 11 -46.19 -3.14 -8.29
CA ILE A 11 -45.48 -2.73 -9.51
C ILE A 11 -44.00 -2.48 -9.20
N PHE A 12 -43.71 -1.82 -8.08
CA PHE A 12 -42.33 -1.56 -7.66
C PHE A 12 -41.58 -2.86 -7.33
N LEU A 13 -42.23 -3.80 -6.63
CA LEU A 13 -41.68 -5.11 -6.28
C LEU A 13 -41.47 -6.00 -7.53
N GLY A 14 -42.41 -5.98 -8.47
CA GLY A 14 -42.30 -6.71 -9.74
C GLY A 14 -41.17 -6.16 -10.60
N THR A 15 -41.08 -4.84 -10.73
CA THR A 15 -39.97 -4.17 -11.43
C THR A 15 -38.64 -4.47 -10.74
N TRP A 16 -38.60 -4.47 -9.41
CA TRP A 16 -37.43 -4.83 -8.60
C TRP A 16 -36.93 -6.25 -8.87
N ILE A 17 -37.84 -7.23 -8.93
CA ILE A 17 -37.50 -8.64 -9.19
C ILE A 17 -37.04 -8.86 -10.63
N ILE A 18 -37.66 -8.18 -11.60
CA ILE A 18 -37.29 -8.26 -13.01
C ILE A 18 -35.89 -7.68 -13.21
N PHE A 19 -35.62 -6.49 -12.65
CA PHE A 19 -34.30 -5.86 -12.71
C PHE A 19 -33.21 -6.66 -12.00
N SER A 20 -33.51 -7.27 -10.84
CA SER A 20 -32.53 -8.05 -10.09
C SER A 20 -32.12 -9.36 -10.78
N LYS A 21 -32.97 -9.91 -11.66
CA LYS A 21 -32.66 -11.11 -12.45
C LYS A 21 -32.03 -10.81 -13.81
N LEU A 22 -32.38 -9.70 -14.46
CA LEU A 22 -31.92 -9.37 -15.81
C LEU A 22 -30.47 -8.86 -15.86
N ILE A 23 -29.97 -8.26 -14.77
CA ILE A 23 -28.64 -7.66 -14.76
C ILE A 23 -27.74 -8.45 -13.80
N PRO A 24 -26.68 -9.12 -14.30
CA PRO A 24 -25.67 -9.75 -13.46
C PRO A 24 -25.11 -8.72 -12.46
N GLY A 25 -25.30 -8.95 -11.15
CA GLY A 25 -24.92 -8.03 -10.08
C GLY A 25 -26.09 -7.31 -9.37
N GLY A 26 -27.32 -7.36 -9.91
CA GLY A 26 -28.53 -6.86 -9.24
C GLY A 26 -28.51 -5.35 -8.94
N TRP A 27 -29.08 -4.91 -7.81
CA TRP A 27 -29.21 -3.48 -7.46
C TRP A 27 -27.91 -2.80 -6.98
N SER A 28 -26.85 -3.57 -6.83
CA SER A 28 -25.61 -3.09 -6.21
C SER A 28 -24.82 -2.13 -7.12
N TRP A 29 -24.83 -2.36 -8.44
CA TRP A 29 -24.21 -1.45 -9.41
C TRP A 29 -25.03 -0.16 -9.61
N THR A 30 -26.35 -0.20 -9.44
CA THR A 30 -27.19 1.02 -9.49
C THR A 30 -26.92 1.93 -8.31
N TRP A 31 -26.70 1.39 -7.11
CA TRP A 31 -26.31 2.18 -5.95
C TRP A 31 -24.93 2.82 -6.12
N SER A 32 -23.97 2.10 -6.68
CA SER A 32 -22.64 2.65 -6.93
C SER A 32 -22.66 3.73 -8.02
N ALA A 33 -23.43 3.53 -9.09
CA ALA A 33 -23.67 4.55 -10.10
C ALA A 33 -24.32 5.80 -9.50
N PHE A 34 -25.30 5.63 -8.60
CA PHE A 34 -25.96 6.74 -7.91
C PHE A 34 -24.99 7.52 -7.02
N ILE A 35 -24.18 6.83 -6.21
CA ILE A 35 -23.13 7.44 -5.37
C ILE A 35 -22.12 8.19 -6.25
N MET A 36 -21.73 7.61 -7.38
CA MET A 36 -20.82 8.25 -8.33
C MET A 36 -21.40 9.54 -8.89
N ILE A 37 -22.67 9.52 -9.34
CA ILE A 37 -23.39 10.69 -9.85
C ILE A 37 -23.49 11.79 -8.77
N LEU A 38 -23.82 11.42 -7.52
CA LEU A 38 -23.85 12.36 -6.40
C LEU A 38 -22.47 12.98 -6.13
N GLY A 39 -21.41 12.18 -6.14
CA GLY A 39 -20.05 12.66 -5.97
C GLY A 39 -19.66 13.66 -7.07
N VAL A 40 -19.91 13.33 -8.33
CA VAL A 40 -19.66 14.22 -9.48
C VAL A 40 -20.45 15.51 -9.36
N ALA A 41 -21.73 15.43 -8.96
CA ALA A 41 -22.56 16.62 -8.74
C ALA A 41 -21.99 17.55 -7.65
N GLU A 42 -21.45 16.99 -6.55
CA GLU A 42 -20.80 17.79 -5.51
C GLU A 42 -19.46 18.38 -5.97
N VAL A 43 -18.69 17.70 -6.82
CA VAL A 43 -17.50 18.29 -7.47
C VAL A 43 -17.90 19.48 -8.33
N ILE A 44 -18.90 19.34 -9.18
CA ILE A 44 -19.38 20.42 -10.06
C ILE A 44 -19.86 21.62 -9.25
N LYS A 45 -20.68 21.39 -8.20
CA LYS A 45 -21.13 22.45 -7.28
C LYS A 45 -19.97 23.07 -6.52
N GLY A 46 -19.02 22.27 -6.05
CA GLY A 46 -17.83 22.73 -5.35
C GLY A 46 -16.97 23.65 -6.22
N PHE A 47 -16.84 23.33 -7.51
CA PHE A 47 -16.14 24.14 -8.50
C PHE A 47 -16.88 25.46 -8.76
N SER A 48 -18.19 25.41 -8.99
CA SER A 48 -19.03 26.60 -9.20
C SER A 48 -19.00 27.57 -8.01
N LEU A 49 -19.02 27.05 -6.78
CA LEU A 49 -19.01 27.84 -5.55
C LEU A 49 -17.62 28.23 -5.05
N LYS A 50 -16.54 27.81 -5.74
CA LYS A 50 -15.13 27.97 -5.30
C LYS A 50 -14.87 27.47 -3.86
N LYS A 51 -15.62 26.48 -3.39
CA LYS A 51 -15.48 25.91 -2.03
C LYS A 51 -14.62 24.65 -2.07
N ILE A 52 -13.34 24.81 -1.70
CA ILE A 52 -12.34 23.73 -1.70
C ILE A 52 -12.80 22.49 -0.92
N PHE A 53 -13.43 22.66 0.25
CA PHE A 53 -13.88 21.53 1.08
C PHE A 53 -14.92 20.64 0.37
N ARG A 54 -15.83 21.23 -0.41
CA ARG A 54 -16.84 20.47 -1.18
C ARG A 54 -16.23 19.73 -2.35
N LEU A 55 -15.21 20.31 -2.99
CA LEU A 55 -14.44 19.61 -4.03
C LEU A 55 -13.80 18.34 -3.48
N TRP A 56 -13.18 18.41 -2.29
CA TRP A 56 -12.60 17.24 -1.65
C TRP A 56 -13.64 16.15 -1.37
N ILE A 57 -14.77 16.50 -0.75
CA ILE A 57 -15.85 15.54 -0.46
C ILE A 57 -16.39 14.92 -1.74
N GLY A 58 -16.74 15.73 -2.74
CA GLY A 58 -17.28 15.23 -4.00
C GLY A 58 -16.31 14.29 -4.70
N THR A 59 -15.01 14.61 -4.69
CA THR A 59 -13.98 13.77 -5.31
C THR A 59 -13.86 12.43 -4.59
N ILE A 60 -13.89 12.42 -3.26
CA ILE A 60 -13.86 11.18 -2.46
C ILE A 60 -15.09 10.33 -2.76
N VAL A 61 -16.30 10.92 -2.73
CA VAL A 61 -17.56 10.21 -2.98
C VAL A 61 -17.64 9.67 -4.41
N ALA A 62 -17.23 10.47 -5.40
CA ALA A 62 -17.19 10.06 -6.80
C ALA A 62 -16.22 8.89 -7.01
N SER A 63 -15.05 8.95 -6.37
CA SER A 63 -14.04 7.89 -6.45
C SER A 63 -14.55 6.58 -5.84
N ILE A 64 -15.20 6.65 -4.68
CA ILE A 64 -15.81 5.47 -4.04
C ILE A 64 -16.88 4.86 -4.96
N GLY A 65 -17.78 5.70 -5.50
CA GLY A 65 -18.81 5.25 -6.43
C GLY A 65 -18.23 4.58 -7.67
N ALA A 66 -17.21 5.19 -8.28
CA ALA A 66 -16.52 4.65 -9.45
C ALA A 66 -15.85 3.29 -9.17
N ILE A 67 -15.18 3.13 -8.03
CA ILE A 67 -14.52 1.86 -7.64
C ILE A 67 -15.55 0.75 -7.48
N VAL A 68 -16.65 1.01 -6.76
CA VAL A 68 -17.71 0.00 -6.54
C VAL A 68 -18.40 -0.31 -7.87
N PHE A 69 -18.65 0.67 -8.72
CA PHE A 69 -19.20 0.45 -10.05
C PHE A 69 -18.30 -0.44 -10.91
N PHE A 70 -17.00 -0.15 -10.91
CA PHE A 70 -16.02 -0.94 -11.66
C PHE A 70 -15.88 -2.37 -11.14
N TYR A 71 -15.96 -2.56 -9.82
CA TYR A 71 -16.00 -3.89 -9.19
C TYR A 71 -17.12 -4.76 -9.76
N TYR A 72 -18.32 -4.21 -9.88
CA TYR A 72 -19.48 -4.96 -10.37
C TYR A 72 -19.42 -5.24 -11.87
N ILE A 73 -18.85 -4.35 -12.67
CA ILE A 73 -18.77 -4.54 -14.13
C ILE A 73 -17.64 -5.49 -14.52
N SER A 74 -16.45 -5.29 -13.96
CA SER A 74 -15.25 -6.03 -14.38
C SER A 74 -15.04 -7.34 -13.63
N GLY A 75 -15.67 -7.51 -12.47
CA GLY A 75 -15.37 -8.60 -11.54
C GLY A 75 -13.97 -8.50 -10.90
N ILE A 76 -13.18 -7.46 -11.25
CA ILE A 76 -11.84 -7.23 -10.72
C ILE A 76 -11.97 -6.39 -9.45
N LYS A 77 -11.36 -6.86 -8.36
CA LYS A 77 -11.38 -6.13 -7.10
C LYS A 77 -10.38 -4.98 -7.13
N LEU A 78 -10.74 -3.87 -7.75
CA LEU A 78 -9.91 -2.66 -7.86
C LEU A 78 -9.78 -1.84 -6.56
N TRP A 79 -10.22 -2.36 -5.41
CA TRP A 79 -10.04 -1.67 -4.13
C TRP A 79 -8.58 -1.25 -3.82
N PRO A 80 -7.50 -1.93 -4.29
CA PRO A 80 -6.14 -1.46 -4.06
C PRO A 80 -5.84 -0.12 -4.73
N ILE A 81 -6.55 0.21 -5.82
CA ILE A 81 -6.38 1.49 -6.52
C ILE A 81 -6.80 2.66 -5.64
N PHE A 82 -7.74 2.44 -4.71
CA PHE A 82 -8.13 3.43 -3.71
C PHE A 82 -6.97 3.75 -2.78
N LEU A 83 -6.29 2.72 -2.27
CA LEU A 83 -5.12 2.88 -1.41
C LEU A 83 -3.99 3.62 -2.13
N ILE A 84 -3.75 3.28 -3.39
CA ILE A 84 -2.77 3.99 -4.23
C ILE A 84 -3.18 5.44 -4.40
N GLY A 85 -4.43 5.72 -4.78
CA GLY A 85 -4.93 7.08 -5.00
C GLY A 85 -4.83 7.95 -3.75
N VAL A 86 -5.29 7.43 -2.60
CA VAL A 86 -5.17 8.12 -1.30
C VAL A 86 -3.70 8.34 -0.95
N GLY A 87 -2.86 7.32 -1.09
CA GLY A 87 -1.43 7.43 -0.80
C GLY A 87 -0.72 8.46 -1.68
N VAL A 88 -0.97 8.45 -2.99
CA VAL A 88 -0.43 9.43 -3.94
C VAL A 88 -0.88 10.84 -3.58
N SER A 89 -2.14 11.02 -3.18
CA SER A 89 -2.64 12.33 -2.74
C SER A 89 -1.87 12.88 -1.54
N PHE A 90 -1.55 12.04 -0.55
CA PHE A 90 -0.73 12.41 0.61
C PHE A 90 0.72 12.73 0.23
N VAL A 91 1.35 11.91 -0.61
CA VAL A 91 2.71 12.17 -1.08
C VAL A 91 2.77 13.49 -1.85
N PHE A 92 1.82 13.71 -2.76
CA PHE A 92 1.73 14.94 -3.53
C PHE A 92 1.49 16.16 -2.64
N GLN A 93 0.58 16.05 -1.67
CA GLN A 93 0.32 17.11 -0.69
C GLN A 93 1.58 17.44 0.14
N GLY A 94 2.30 16.41 0.60
CA GLY A 94 3.54 16.56 1.36
C GLY A 94 4.65 17.23 0.56
N ILE A 95 4.78 16.90 -0.72
CA ILE A 95 5.72 17.56 -1.65
C ILE A 95 5.34 19.03 -1.85
N LEU A 96 4.07 19.33 -2.13
CA LEU A 96 3.58 20.70 -2.33
C LEU A 96 3.78 21.58 -1.07
N ARG A 97 3.50 21.02 0.10
CA ARG A 97 3.63 21.73 1.39
C ARG A 97 5.04 21.72 1.96
N ARG A 98 5.96 21.00 1.32
CA ARG A 98 7.32 20.71 1.82
C ARG A 98 7.33 20.20 3.27
N LYS A 99 6.33 19.39 3.63
CA LYS A 99 6.18 18.77 4.96
C LYS A 99 6.32 17.26 4.86
N GLY A 100 7.35 16.70 5.48
CA GLY A 100 7.59 15.25 5.46
C GLY A 100 6.51 14.44 6.19
N SER A 101 5.77 15.05 7.12
CA SER A 101 4.72 14.37 7.92
C SER A 101 3.62 13.72 7.08
N GLU A 102 3.36 14.24 5.87
CA GLU A 102 2.34 13.71 4.96
C GLU A 102 2.92 12.64 4.01
N ILE A 103 4.24 12.67 3.75
CA ILE A 103 4.92 11.75 2.81
C ILE A 103 5.01 10.33 3.38
N GLY A 104 5.25 10.21 4.69
CA GLY A 104 5.34 8.92 5.38
C GLY A 104 4.09 8.05 5.19
N PRO A 105 2.91 8.46 5.70
CA PRO A 105 1.68 7.70 5.52
C PRO A 105 1.31 7.55 4.03
N GLY A 106 1.58 8.56 3.20
CA GLY A 106 1.36 8.46 1.75
C GLY A 106 2.14 7.32 1.11
N THR A 107 3.43 7.21 1.40
CA THR A 107 4.29 6.12 0.91
C THR A 107 3.79 4.76 1.37
N ILE A 108 3.35 4.66 2.63
CA ILE A 108 2.83 3.41 3.19
C ILE A 108 1.58 2.95 2.45
N PHE A 109 0.63 3.87 2.23
CA PHE A 109 -0.58 3.58 1.49
C PHE A 109 -0.32 3.22 0.02
N VAL A 110 0.60 3.92 -0.65
CA VAL A 110 1.01 3.56 -2.01
C VAL A 110 1.66 2.18 -2.05
N GLY A 111 2.59 1.91 -1.15
CA GLY A 111 3.29 0.62 -1.08
C GLY A 111 2.32 -0.54 -0.86
N PHE A 112 1.40 -0.42 0.10
CA PHE A 112 0.38 -1.45 0.33
C PHE A 112 -0.61 -1.56 -0.82
N GLY A 113 -1.04 -0.44 -1.40
CA GLY A 113 -1.92 -0.44 -2.55
C GLY A 113 -1.31 -1.17 -3.76
N ILE A 114 -0.04 -0.93 -4.06
CA ILE A 114 0.68 -1.64 -5.12
C ILE A 114 0.77 -3.14 -4.81
N LEU A 115 1.14 -3.48 -3.58
CA LEU A 115 1.28 -4.88 -3.15
C LEU A 115 -0.05 -5.64 -3.26
N PHE A 116 -1.16 -5.06 -2.80
CA PHE A 116 -2.48 -5.67 -2.96
C PHE A 116 -2.93 -5.71 -4.42
N MET A 117 -2.56 -4.73 -5.24
CA MET A 117 -2.86 -4.75 -6.68
C MET A 117 -2.16 -5.93 -7.37
N ILE A 118 -0.90 -6.19 -7.04
CA ILE A 118 -0.15 -7.35 -7.56
C ILE A 118 -0.82 -8.65 -7.10
N SER A 119 -1.17 -8.76 -5.81
CA SER A 119 -1.83 -9.96 -5.29
C SER A 119 -3.21 -10.21 -5.91
N GLU A 120 -3.95 -9.17 -6.27
CA GLU A 120 -5.24 -9.35 -6.95
C GLU A 120 -5.07 -9.75 -8.42
N LEU A 121 -4.05 -9.21 -9.11
CA LEU A 121 -3.77 -9.51 -10.52
C LEU A 121 -3.19 -10.91 -10.74
N PHE A 122 -2.27 -11.33 -9.87
CA PHE A 122 -1.56 -12.60 -10.01
C PHE A 122 -2.06 -13.69 -9.06
N GLY A 123 -2.98 -13.38 -8.15
CA GLY A 123 -3.57 -14.32 -7.22
C GLY A 123 -3.02 -14.22 -5.79
N TRP A 124 -3.90 -14.49 -4.82
CA TRP A 124 -3.62 -14.33 -3.39
C TRP A 124 -2.53 -15.26 -2.84
N TRP A 125 -2.13 -16.30 -3.58
CA TRP A 125 -1.01 -17.17 -3.17
C TRP A 125 0.31 -16.41 -3.07
N LEU A 126 0.49 -15.35 -3.87
CA LEU A 126 1.70 -14.51 -3.84
C LEU A 126 1.90 -13.79 -2.52
N MET A 127 0.84 -13.66 -1.71
CA MET A 127 0.93 -13.03 -0.40
C MET A 127 1.86 -13.79 0.56
N LYS A 128 2.05 -15.10 0.34
CA LYS A 128 3.04 -15.90 1.05
C LYS A 128 4.47 -15.43 0.81
N PHE A 129 4.76 -14.79 -0.32
CA PHE A 129 6.08 -14.25 -0.64
C PHE A 129 6.22 -12.78 -0.26
N PHE A 130 5.12 -12.03 -0.28
CA PHE A 130 5.13 -10.60 0.00
C PHE A 130 5.02 -10.23 1.48
N TRP A 131 4.90 -11.18 2.40
CA TRP A 131 4.82 -10.86 3.84
C TRP A 131 5.97 -9.97 4.35
N PRO A 132 7.24 -10.07 3.90
CA PRO A 132 8.30 -9.19 4.40
C PRO A 132 8.10 -7.74 3.96
N ALA A 133 7.42 -7.52 2.83
CA ALA A 133 7.13 -6.17 2.35
C ALA A 133 6.22 -5.39 3.32
N PHE A 134 5.44 -6.05 4.17
CA PHE A 134 4.70 -5.39 5.25
C PHE A 134 5.61 -4.72 6.29
N VAL A 135 6.88 -5.16 6.40
CA VAL A 135 7.90 -4.53 7.25
C VAL A 135 8.68 -3.49 6.44
N VAL A 136 9.03 -3.82 5.18
CA VAL A 136 9.76 -2.91 4.28
C VAL A 136 9.00 -1.60 4.07
N ILE A 137 7.70 -1.67 3.74
CA ILE A 137 6.89 -0.54 3.29
C ILE A 137 6.78 0.54 4.39
N PRO A 138 6.39 0.24 5.65
CA PRO A 138 6.45 1.20 6.76
C PRO A 138 7.85 1.75 7.01
N GLY A 139 8.87 0.88 6.92
CA GLY A 139 10.26 1.28 7.01
C GLY A 139 10.59 2.38 6.00
N LEU A 140 10.34 2.14 4.71
CA LEU A 140 10.53 3.09 3.62
C LEU A 140 9.72 4.38 3.82
N GLY A 141 8.46 4.30 4.26
CA GLY A 141 7.64 5.47 4.53
C GLY A 141 8.24 6.39 5.59
N ILE A 142 8.63 5.84 6.74
CA ILE A 142 9.32 6.58 7.80
C ILE A 142 10.65 7.15 7.30
N SER A 143 11.34 6.40 6.43
CA SER A 143 12.61 6.81 5.83
C SER A 143 12.47 8.07 4.99
N LEU A 144 11.52 8.05 4.04
CA LEU A 144 11.24 9.15 3.14
C LEU A 144 10.75 10.39 3.90
N GLN A 145 9.86 10.19 4.88
CA GLN A 145 9.41 11.28 5.76
C GLN A 145 10.60 12.00 6.41
N LYS A 146 11.56 11.27 6.99
CA LYS A 146 12.70 11.85 7.70
C LYS A 146 13.71 12.53 6.78
N ILE A 147 13.98 11.95 5.61
CA ILE A 147 14.83 12.59 4.57
C ILE A 147 14.26 13.96 4.21
N TYR A 148 12.93 14.04 4.05
CA TYR A 148 12.26 15.30 3.72
C TYR A 148 12.23 16.30 4.88
N GLU A 149 12.16 15.83 6.14
CA GLU A 149 12.23 16.68 7.34
C GLU A 149 13.67 17.15 7.69
N LYS A 150 14.71 16.72 6.96
CA LYS A 150 16.13 17.02 7.23
C LYS A 150 16.59 16.69 8.66
N LYS A 151 15.96 15.72 9.34
CA LYS A 151 16.39 15.29 10.68
C LYS A 151 17.61 14.39 10.59
N GLU A 152 18.61 14.64 11.44
CA GLU A 152 19.80 13.79 11.51
C GLU A 152 19.45 12.33 11.82
N PHE A 153 20.23 11.46 11.21
CA PHE A 153 19.95 10.05 11.06
C PHE A 153 21.18 9.30 11.48
N LYS A 154 21.14 8.48 12.54
CA LYS A 154 22.36 7.74 12.90
C LYS A 154 22.25 6.26 13.21
N SER A 155 21.07 5.62 13.28
CA SER A 155 21.07 4.16 13.48
C SER A 155 19.79 3.41 13.08
N SER A 156 18.60 3.93 13.37
CA SER A 156 17.37 3.12 13.35
C SER A 156 16.94 2.61 11.97
N LEU A 157 17.18 3.36 10.89
CA LEU A 157 16.86 2.88 9.54
C LEU A 157 17.80 1.79 9.05
N PHE A 158 19.07 1.87 9.40
CA PHE A 158 20.03 0.84 9.01
C PHE A 158 19.63 -0.51 9.60
N TYR A 159 19.18 -0.51 10.88
CA TYR A 159 18.61 -1.69 11.51
C TYR A 159 17.33 -2.17 10.83
N LEU A 160 16.41 -1.26 10.45
CA LEU A 160 15.18 -1.62 9.72
C LEU A 160 15.47 -2.26 8.36
N ILE A 161 16.40 -1.70 7.58
CA ILE A 161 16.77 -2.23 6.26
C ILE A 161 17.45 -3.59 6.43
N ILE A 162 18.39 -3.73 7.37
CA ILE A 162 19.05 -5.01 7.63
C ILE A 162 18.05 -6.06 8.09
N LEU A 163 17.20 -5.72 9.06
CA LEU A 163 16.19 -6.63 9.60
C LEU A 163 15.22 -7.05 8.50
N SER A 164 14.80 -6.11 7.67
CA SER A 164 13.91 -6.37 6.55
C SER A 164 14.53 -7.28 5.50
N SER A 165 15.79 -7.02 5.10
CA SER A 165 16.54 -7.88 4.18
C SER A 165 16.73 -9.27 4.78
N PHE A 166 17.03 -9.37 6.07
CA PHE A 166 17.19 -10.63 6.78
C PHE A 166 15.89 -11.45 6.81
N LEU A 167 14.75 -10.81 7.11
CA LEU A 167 13.44 -11.45 7.07
C LEU A 167 13.09 -11.93 5.65
N TYR A 168 13.46 -11.17 4.61
CA TYR A 168 13.25 -11.55 3.21
C TYR A 168 14.06 -12.81 2.85
N VAL A 169 15.32 -12.89 3.28
CA VAL A 169 16.16 -14.08 3.07
C VAL A 169 15.59 -15.29 3.80
N ILE A 170 15.10 -15.13 5.03
CA ILE A 170 14.42 -16.21 5.77
C ILE A 170 13.16 -16.66 5.03
N ALA A 171 12.34 -15.73 4.55
CA ALA A 171 11.11 -16.03 3.82
C ALA A 171 11.37 -16.90 2.59
N ILE A 172 12.34 -16.51 1.75
CA ILE A 172 12.76 -17.29 0.59
C ILE A 172 13.27 -18.67 1.04
N GLY A 173 14.03 -18.69 2.13
CA GLY A 173 14.61 -19.90 2.69
C GLY A 173 13.58 -20.94 3.16
N ILE A 174 12.44 -20.49 3.70
CA ILE A 174 11.35 -21.38 4.11
C ILE A 174 10.69 -22.02 2.88
N GLU A 175 10.53 -21.29 1.78
CA GLU A 175 9.92 -21.84 0.56
C GLU A 175 10.87 -22.75 -0.23
N TYR A 176 12.15 -22.40 -0.25
CA TYR A 176 13.19 -23.12 -1.00
C TYR A 176 14.25 -23.69 -0.05
N PRO A 177 13.91 -24.69 0.78
CA PRO A 177 14.80 -25.20 1.82
C PRO A 177 16.10 -25.78 1.25
N ILE A 178 16.06 -26.36 0.04
CA ILE A 178 17.23 -26.92 -0.63
C ILE A 178 18.23 -25.81 -1.00
N ILE A 179 17.76 -24.72 -1.60
CA ILE A 179 18.61 -23.58 -1.96
C ILE A 179 19.22 -22.96 -0.69
N TRP A 180 18.42 -22.88 0.37
CA TRP A 180 18.92 -22.34 1.63
C TRP A 180 19.97 -23.25 2.29
N GLY A 181 19.75 -24.57 2.25
CA GLY A 181 20.73 -25.55 2.71
C GLY A 181 22.09 -25.39 2.00
N ILE A 182 22.08 -25.25 0.67
CA ILE A 182 23.31 -25.04 -0.13
C ILE A 182 24.00 -23.74 0.26
N ALA A 183 23.26 -22.64 0.39
CA ALA A 183 23.85 -21.35 0.74
C ALA A 183 24.39 -21.31 2.18
N LEU A 184 23.75 -21.99 3.15
CA LEU A 184 24.29 -22.15 4.52
C LEU A 184 25.57 -22.99 4.54
N ILE A 185 25.62 -24.09 3.77
CA ILE A 185 26.83 -24.91 3.62
C ILE A 185 27.96 -24.07 3.02
N GLY A 186 27.69 -23.32 1.94
CA GLY A 186 28.67 -22.44 1.31
C GLY A 186 29.18 -21.35 2.26
N MET A 187 28.29 -20.72 3.04
CA MET A 187 28.64 -19.72 4.04
C MET A 187 29.50 -20.31 5.17
N GLY A 188 29.21 -21.55 5.59
CA GLY A 188 30.01 -22.29 6.57
C GLY A 188 31.42 -22.58 6.06
N ILE A 189 31.54 -23.08 4.83
CA ILE A 189 32.85 -23.30 4.18
C ILE A 189 33.62 -21.99 4.07
N TYR A 190 32.98 -20.91 3.63
CA TYR A 190 33.60 -19.59 3.54
C TYR A 190 34.15 -19.10 4.87
N LEU A 191 33.41 -19.28 5.97
CA LEU A 191 33.84 -18.89 7.32
C LEU A 191 35.03 -19.71 7.82
N ILE A 192 35.10 -21.00 7.50
CA ILE A 192 36.23 -21.87 7.86
C ILE A 192 37.49 -21.49 7.08
N VAL A 193 37.34 -21.20 5.78
CA VAL A 193 38.48 -20.90 4.90
C VAL A 193 39.02 -19.49 5.11
N ARG A 194 38.21 -18.55 5.62
CA ARG A 194 38.65 -17.15 5.81
C ARG A 194 39.76 -17.11 6.87
N PRO A 195 41.03 -16.81 6.49
CA PRO A 195 42.11 -16.76 7.44
C PRO A 195 41.82 -15.67 8.46
N LYS A 196 41.85 -16.04 9.74
CA LYS A 196 41.75 -15.08 10.84
C LYS A 196 42.89 -14.08 10.62
N LYS A 197 42.56 -12.83 10.28
CA LYS A 197 43.55 -11.75 10.31
C LYS A 197 44.01 -11.67 11.76
N VAL A 198 45.10 -12.38 12.07
CA VAL A 198 45.83 -12.22 13.31
C VAL A 198 46.19 -10.75 13.31
N GLY A 199 45.51 -9.99 14.18
CA GLY A 199 45.71 -8.56 14.29
C GLY A 199 47.21 -8.36 14.47
N GLY A 200 47.85 -7.82 13.43
CA GLY A 200 49.24 -7.41 13.51
C GLY A 200 49.30 -6.40 14.64
N GLY A 201 49.76 -6.87 15.80
CA GLY A 201 50.05 -6.01 16.92
C GLY A 201 50.97 -4.93 16.39
N LYS A 202 50.47 -3.69 16.34
CA LYS A 202 51.36 -2.54 16.30
C LYS A 202 52.14 -2.60 17.60
N ILE A 203 53.32 -3.24 17.53
CA ILE A 203 54.36 -3.06 18.52
C ILE A 203 54.71 -1.57 18.41
N ASN A 204 54.13 -0.78 19.31
CA ASN A 204 54.56 0.59 19.51
C ASN A 204 55.99 0.52 20.05
N ASP A 205 56.94 0.61 19.14
CA ASP A 205 58.35 0.77 19.44
C ASP A 205 58.54 2.20 20.00
N HIS A 206 58.17 2.39 21.27
CA HIS A 206 58.58 3.55 22.05
C HIS A 206 60.03 3.34 22.50
N ARG A 207 60.95 3.46 21.55
CA ARG A 207 62.38 3.68 21.83
C ARG A 207 62.85 4.91 21.06
N GLY A 208 63.17 5.95 21.80
CA GLY A 208 63.93 7.09 21.29
C GLY A 208 63.33 8.44 21.64
N ALA A 209 63.54 8.89 22.88
CA ALA A 209 63.77 10.29 23.23
C ALA A 209 64.11 10.39 24.73
N GLN A 210 65.28 9.88 25.09
CA GLN A 210 66.06 10.43 26.20
C GLN A 210 67.39 10.85 25.59
N GLU A 211 67.47 12.12 25.19
CA GLU A 211 68.68 12.94 25.22
C GLU A 211 68.27 14.33 25.73
#